data_AF-A0A811VEL0-F1
#
_entry.id   AF-A0A811VEL0-F1
#
_cell.length_a   1.000
_cell.length_b   1.000
_cell.length_c   1.000
_cell.angle_alpha   90.00
_cell.angle_beta   90.00
_cell.angle_gamma   90.00
#
_symmetry.space_group_name_H-M   'P 1'
#
loop_
_entity.id
_entity.type
_entity.pdbx_description
1 polymer ?
#
loop_
_entity_poly.entity_id
_entity_poly.type
_entity_poly.pdbx_seq_one_letter_code
_entity_poly.pdbx_strand_id
1 'polypeptide(L)'
;MQKLYLLTILAALASVAVSQLPADVEKYHRACLDESKVSDDELKQFFQNGMRASDATENIKCHNKCMMQKMGIFKDGVFDADAKMKELMQNPSMKGHEAEIKQALNDCKNEKGANECDTSFKITMCLKDFSKPQHA
;
A
#
# COMPACT_ATOMS: atom_id res chain seq x y z
N MET A 1 -6.05 -29.54 40.01
CA MET A 1 -5.20 -29.62 38.79
C MET A 1 -5.92 -29.18 37.51
N GLN A 2 -7.25 -29.30 37.40
CA GLN A 2 -8.03 -28.88 36.22
C GLN A 2 -8.18 -27.35 36.06
N LYS A 3 -8.17 -26.59 37.16
CA LYS A 3 -8.27 -25.12 37.15
C LYS A 3 -6.98 -24.41 36.68
N LEU A 4 -5.81 -25.05 36.78
CA LEU A 4 -4.56 -24.49 36.26
C LEU A 4 -4.48 -24.58 34.72
N TYR A 5 -5.05 -25.64 34.13
CA TYR A 5 -5.08 -25.82 32.67
C TYR A 5 -6.00 -24.81 31.97
N LEU A 6 -7.08 -24.37 32.63
CA LEU A 6 -7.99 -23.37 32.06
C LEU A 6 -7.36 -21.96 32.03
N LEU A 7 -6.46 -21.66 32.96
CA LEU A 7 -5.76 -20.37 33.01
C LEU A 7 -4.61 -20.29 31.99
N THR A 8 -3.95 -21.40 31.68
CA THR A 8 -2.87 -21.41 30.68
C THR A 8 -3.39 -21.30 29.25
N ILE A 9 -4.59 -21.83 28.96
CA ILE A 9 -5.20 -21.74 27.63
C ILE A 9 -5.69 -20.32 27.32
N LEU A 10 -6.15 -19.55 28.34
CA LEU A 10 -6.60 -18.17 28.12
C LEU A 10 -5.45 -17.18 27.85
N ALA A 11 -4.24 -17.46 28.32
CA ALA A 11 -3.08 -16.60 28.07
C ALA A 11 -2.47 -16.77 26.67
N ALA A 12 -2.71 -17.91 26.01
CA ALA A 12 -2.20 -18.18 24.67
C ALA A 12 -3.03 -17.55 23.53
N LEU A 13 -4.25 -17.09 23.82
CA LEU A 13 -5.15 -16.48 22.81
C LEU A 13 -4.96 -14.96 22.67
N ALA A 14 -4.15 -14.33 23.53
CA ALA A 14 -3.95 -12.88 23.55
C ALA A 14 -2.74 -12.42 22.73
N SER A 15 -1.92 -13.33 22.21
CA SER A 15 -0.70 -12.98 21.50
C SER A 15 -0.88 -13.20 20.00
N VAL A 16 -0.83 -12.06 19.28
CA VAL A 16 -0.41 -11.93 17.88
C VAL A 16 -1.53 -12.05 16.84
N ALA A 17 -2.49 -11.12 16.90
CA ALA A 17 -3.01 -10.52 15.66
C ALA A 17 -1.94 -9.57 15.08
N VAL A 18 -0.75 -10.09 14.75
CA VAL A 18 0.09 -9.40 13.77
C VAL A 18 -0.62 -9.69 12.45
N SER A 19 -1.24 -8.67 11.89
CA SER A 19 -1.62 -8.64 10.49
C SER A 19 -0.38 -8.96 9.68
N GLN A 20 -0.18 -10.25 9.36
CA GLN A 20 0.92 -10.73 8.56
C GLN A 20 0.73 -10.08 7.19
N LEU A 21 1.52 -9.05 6.87
CA LEU A 21 1.63 -8.64 5.47
C LEU A 21 2.03 -9.90 4.67
N PRO A 22 1.47 -10.10 3.46
CA PRO A 22 1.85 -11.23 2.63
C PRO A 22 3.38 -11.24 2.51
N ALA A 23 4.01 -12.42 2.65
CA ALA A 23 5.48 -12.54 2.69
C ALA A 23 6.18 -11.87 1.50
N ASP A 24 5.49 -11.77 0.37
CA ASP A 24 5.97 -11.08 -0.83
C ASP A 24 6.04 -9.56 -0.67
N VAL A 25 5.11 -8.95 0.08
CA VAL A 25 5.10 -7.48 0.29
C VAL A 25 6.27 -7.04 1.17
N GLU A 26 6.58 -7.79 2.23
CA GLU A 26 7.77 -7.53 3.07
C GLU A 26 9.07 -7.67 2.28
N LYS A 27 9.16 -8.69 1.43
CA LYS A 27 10.30 -8.90 0.55
C LYS A 27 10.46 -7.74 -0.44
N TYR A 28 9.37 -7.30 -1.07
CA TYR A 28 9.40 -6.16 -1.99
C TYR A 28 9.77 -4.87 -1.27
N HIS A 29 9.21 -4.63 -0.08
CA HIS A 29 9.52 -3.45 0.71
C HIS A 29 11.02 -3.32 0.97
N ARG A 30 11.68 -4.38 1.46
CA ARG A 30 13.14 -4.36 1.69
C ARG A 30 13.94 -4.12 0.42
N ALA A 31 13.58 -4.76 -0.69
CA ALA A 31 14.24 -4.53 -1.96
C ALA A 31 14.07 -3.08 -2.43
N CYS A 32 12.90 -2.50 -2.22
CA CYS A 32 12.59 -1.14 -2.65
C CYS A 32 13.19 -0.06 -1.74
N LEU A 33 13.45 -0.35 -0.46
CA LEU A 33 14.28 0.52 0.39
C LEU A 33 15.66 0.69 -0.22
N ASP A 34 16.33 -0.42 -0.55
CA ASP A 34 17.66 -0.38 -1.14
C ASP A 34 17.67 0.24 -2.55
N GLU A 35 16.72 -0.11 -3.41
CA GLU A 35 16.65 0.40 -4.79
C GLU A 35 16.45 1.93 -4.83
N SER A 36 15.59 2.45 -3.94
CA SER A 36 15.26 3.89 -3.89
C SER A 36 16.17 4.72 -3.00
N LYS A 37 17.02 4.07 -2.19
CA LYS A 37 17.89 4.72 -1.19
C LYS A 37 17.11 5.56 -0.16
N VAL A 38 15.84 5.24 0.06
CA VAL A 38 15.04 5.80 1.16
C VAL A 38 15.35 5.05 2.45
N SER A 39 15.41 5.76 3.57
CA SER A 39 15.55 5.11 4.88
C SER A 39 14.19 4.67 5.43
N ASP A 40 14.20 3.65 6.30
CA ASP A 40 13.00 3.23 7.04
C ASP A 40 12.40 4.39 7.85
N ASP A 41 13.24 5.18 8.52
CA ASP A 41 12.81 6.31 9.34
C ASP A 41 12.13 7.41 8.50
N GLU A 42 12.67 7.72 7.33
CA GLU A 42 12.09 8.69 6.39
C GLU A 42 10.71 8.24 5.91
N LEU A 43 10.56 6.97 5.50
CA LEU A 43 9.25 6.43 5.11
C LEU A 43 8.27 6.43 6.28
N LYS A 44 8.73 5.98 7.47
CA LYS A 44 7.90 5.95 8.67
C LYS A 44 7.40 7.35 9.02
N GLN A 45 8.26 8.35 8.97
CA GLN A 45 7.88 9.74 9.21
C GLN A 45 6.86 10.23 8.17
N PHE A 46 7.05 9.90 6.89
CA PHE A 46 6.09 10.22 5.83
C PHE A 46 4.70 9.62 6.10
N PHE A 47 4.63 8.34 6.50
CA PHE A 47 3.37 7.70 6.87
C PHE A 47 2.74 8.33 8.12
N GLN A 48 3.53 8.59 9.15
CA GLN A 48 3.08 9.22 10.40
C GLN A 48 2.54 10.63 10.18
N ASN A 49 3.09 11.36 9.21
CA ASN A 49 2.61 12.68 8.80
C ASN A 49 1.37 12.63 7.88
N GLY A 50 0.76 11.45 7.71
CA GLY A 50 -0.47 11.28 6.93
C GLY A 50 -0.24 11.24 5.42
N MET A 51 0.98 10.94 4.97
CA MET A 51 1.37 10.87 3.55
C MET A 51 1.01 12.16 2.79
N ARG A 52 1.43 13.31 3.29
CA ARG A 52 1.22 14.60 2.63
C ARG A 52 2.10 14.70 1.40
N ALA A 53 1.52 15.00 0.23
CA ALA A 53 2.29 15.07 -1.02
C ALA A 53 3.45 16.08 -0.96
N SER A 54 3.32 17.16 -0.18
CA SER A 54 4.38 18.16 0.05
C SER A 54 5.62 17.60 0.75
N ASP A 55 5.48 16.50 1.48
CA ASP A 55 6.52 15.94 2.34
C ASP A 55 7.22 14.75 1.66
N ALA A 56 6.76 14.36 0.46
CA ALA A 56 7.33 13.25 -0.29
C ALA A 56 8.61 13.68 -1.02
N THR A 57 9.74 13.20 -0.53
CA THR A 57 11.03 13.29 -1.21
C THR A 57 11.03 12.45 -2.50
N GLU A 58 11.99 12.71 -3.39
CA GLU A 58 12.13 11.90 -4.60
C GLU A 58 12.39 10.42 -4.29
N ASN A 59 13.13 10.12 -3.22
CA ASN A 59 13.39 8.75 -2.78
C ASN A 59 12.10 8.04 -2.34
N ILE A 60 11.21 8.71 -1.60
CA ILE A 60 9.89 8.18 -1.24
C ILE A 60 9.06 7.88 -2.49
N LYS A 61 9.06 8.79 -3.46
CA LYS A 61 8.34 8.60 -4.73
C LYS A 61 8.89 7.39 -5.50
N CYS A 62 10.22 7.26 -5.58
CA CYS A 62 10.85 6.13 -6.23
C CYS A 62 10.66 4.81 -5.47
N HIS A 63 10.54 4.84 -4.14
CA HIS A 63 10.13 3.68 -3.35
C HIS A 63 8.73 3.21 -3.75
N ASN A 64 7.77 4.14 -3.86
CA ASN A 64 6.41 3.84 -4.33
C ASN A 64 6.41 3.22 -5.73
N LYS A 65 7.17 3.80 -6.68
CA LYS A 65 7.38 3.23 -8.01
C LYS A 65 7.86 1.78 -7.96
N CYS A 66 8.92 1.51 -7.19
CA CYS A 66 9.50 0.19 -7.07
C CYS A 66 8.48 -0.82 -6.52
N MET A 67 7.71 -0.44 -5.49
CA MET A 67 6.66 -1.31 -4.94
C MET A 67 5.61 -1.66 -6.00
N MET A 68 5.13 -0.66 -6.74
CA MET A 68 4.17 -0.87 -7.84
C MET A 68 4.73 -1.76 -8.96
N GLN A 69 6.02 -1.63 -9.29
CA GLN A 69 6.69 -2.49 -10.27
C GLN A 69 6.81 -3.94 -9.79
N LYS A 70 7.20 -4.15 -8.53
CA LYS A 70 7.34 -5.50 -7.95
C LYS A 70 5.97 -6.19 -7.77
N MET A 71 4.91 -5.43 -7.54
CA MET A 71 3.52 -5.92 -7.58
C MET A 71 3.00 -6.17 -9.00
N GLY A 72 3.73 -5.74 -10.04
CA GLY A 72 3.33 -5.93 -11.43
C GLY A 72 2.22 -5.01 -11.92
N ILE A 73 1.96 -3.90 -11.22
CA ILE A 73 0.89 -2.93 -11.55
C ILE A 73 1.41 -1.65 -12.20
N PHE A 74 2.73 -1.54 -12.38
CA PHE A 74 3.35 -0.38 -13.05
C PHE A 74 4.59 -0.83 -13.82
N LYS A 75 4.74 -0.35 -15.06
CA LYS A 75 5.91 -0.64 -15.89
C LYS A 75 6.05 0.44 -16.98
N ASP A 76 7.28 0.89 -17.24
CA ASP A 76 7.61 1.83 -18.32
C ASP A 76 6.70 3.08 -18.34
N GLY A 77 6.44 3.66 -17.17
CA GLY A 77 5.58 4.85 -17.02
C GLY A 77 4.08 4.61 -17.14
N VAL A 78 3.65 3.35 -17.27
CA VAL A 78 2.24 2.94 -17.45
C VAL A 78 1.76 2.18 -16.22
N PHE A 79 0.60 2.59 -15.71
CA PHE A 79 -0.12 1.92 -14.63
C PHE A 79 -1.14 0.95 -15.19
N ASP A 80 -1.12 -0.29 -14.68
CA ASP A 80 -2.06 -1.35 -15.04
C ASP A 80 -3.23 -1.37 -14.06
N ALA A 81 -4.29 -0.66 -14.43
CA ALA A 81 -5.52 -0.57 -13.65
C ALA A 81 -6.21 -1.93 -13.46
N ASP A 82 -6.13 -2.83 -14.45
CA ASP A 82 -6.76 -4.14 -14.38
C ASP A 82 -6.00 -5.07 -13.43
N ALA A 83 -4.66 -5.03 -13.48
CA ALA A 83 -3.82 -5.74 -12.52
C ALA A 83 -4.05 -5.22 -11.09
N LYS A 84 -4.17 -3.90 -10.90
CA LYS A 84 -4.48 -3.33 -9.57
C LYS A 84 -5.87 -3.72 -9.08
N MET A 85 -6.88 -3.71 -9.95
CA MET A 85 -8.22 -4.21 -9.59
C MET A 85 -8.14 -5.66 -9.12
N LYS A 86 -7.44 -6.53 -9.86
CA LYS A 86 -7.26 -7.93 -9.49
C LYS A 86 -6.56 -8.09 -8.14
N GLU A 87 -5.52 -7.30 -7.87
CA GLU A 87 -4.82 -7.27 -6.58
C GLU A 87 -5.77 -6.85 -5.44
N LEU A 88 -6.51 -5.75 -5.60
CA LEU A 88 -7.44 -5.26 -4.57
C LEU A 88 -8.54 -6.27 -4.25
N MET A 89 -9.04 -6.99 -5.25
CA MET A 89 -10.08 -8.01 -5.06
C MET A 89 -9.61 -9.26 -4.31
N GLN A 90 -8.30 -9.43 -4.09
CA GLN A 90 -7.78 -10.47 -3.19
C GLN A 90 -8.09 -10.15 -1.72
N ASN A 91 -8.27 -8.87 -1.38
CA ASN A 91 -8.67 -8.47 -0.04
C ASN A 91 -10.20 -8.56 0.11
N PRO A 92 -10.73 -9.43 1.00
CA PRO A 92 -12.17 -9.55 1.22
C PRO A 92 -12.87 -8.24 1.59
N SER A 93 -12.17 -7.27 2.21
CA SER A 93 -12.76 -5.97 2.58
C SER A 93 -13.09 -5.08 1.39
N MET A 94 -12.60 -5.42 0.18
CA MET A 94 -12.84 -4.64 -1.03
C MET A 94 -14.04 -5.16 -1.84
N LYS A 95 -14.57 -6.35 -1.50
CA LYS A 95 -15.73 -6.92 -2.19
C LYS A 95 -16.98 -6.08 -1.93
N GLY A 96 -17.80 -5.88 -2.95
CA GLY A 96 -18.98 -5.01 -2.91
C GLY A 96 -18.69 -3.54 -3.18
N HIS A 97 -17.42 -3.17 -3.42
CA HIS A 97 -16.99 -1.82 -3.80
C HIS A 97 -16.36 -1.78 -5.21
N GLU A 98 -16.65 -2.78 -6.04
CA GLU A 98 -16.00 -2.95 -7.35
C GLU A 98 -16.27 -1.76 -8.28
N ALA A 99 -17.45 -1.17 -8.23
CA ALA A 99 -17.82 -0.04 -9.07
C ALA A 99 -17.02 1.21 -8.70
N GLU A 100 -16.93 1.53 -7.40
CA GLU A 100 -16.19 2.68 -6.87
C GLU A 100 -14.69 2.53 -7.11
N ILE A 101 -14.15 1.32 -6.87
CA ILE A 101 -12.75 1.01 -7.14
C ILE A 101 -12.46 1.15 -8.64
N LYS A 102 -13.32 0.62 -9.51
CA LYS A 102 -13.14 0.73 -10.97
C LYS A 102 -13.19 2.18 -11.43
N GLN A 103 -14.05 3.00 -10.84
CA GLN A 103 -14.12 4.43 -11.15
C GLN A 103 -12.82 5.12 -10.74
N ALA A 104 -12.37 4.96 -9.49
CA ALA A 104 -11.13 5.56 -9.01
C ALA A 104 -9.91 5.16 -9.85
N LEU A 105 -9.81 3.88 -10.23
CA LEU A 105 -8.74 3.39 -11.10
C LEU A 105 -8.78 4.04 -12.49
N ASN A 106 -9.96 4.22 -13.08
CA ASN A 106 -10.09 4.87 -14.38
C ASN A 106 -9.77 6.36 -14.34
N ASP A 107 -10.14 7.03 -13.26
CA ASP A 107 -9.91 8.46 -13.07
C ASP A 107 -8.41 8.75 -12.84
N CYS A 108 -7.71 7.87 -12.11
CA CYS A 108 -6.32 8.09 -11.71
C CYS A 108 -5.26 7.49 -12.66
N LYS A 109 -5.60 6.51 -13.52
CA LYS A 109 -4.58 5.76 -14.31
C LYS A 109 -3.75 6.62 -15.27
N ASN A 110 -4.25 7.80 -15.64
CA ASN A 110 -3.62 8.69 -16.61
C ASN A 110 -2.83 9.83 -15.96
N GLU A 111 -2.70 9.87 -14.63
CA GLU A 111 -1.84 10.84 -13.96
C GLU A 111 -0.41 10.76 -14.50
N LYS A 112 0.23 11.93 -14.63
CA LYS A 112 1.61 12.08 -15.13
C LYS A 112 2.42 13.05 -14.28
N GLY A 113 3.62 12.60 -13.95
CA GLY A 113 4.63 13.35 -13.22
C GLY A 113 5.78 13.82 -14.10
N ALA A 114 6.75 14.50 -13.49
CA ALA A 114 7.98 14.92 -14.16
C ALA A 114 8.86 13.74 -14.61
N ASN A 115 8.73 12.59 -13.95
CA ASN A 115 9.41 11.34 -14.26
C ASN A 115 8.52 10.15 -13.81
N GLU A 116 9.01 8.91 -13.91
CA GLU A 116 8.23 7.73 -13.51
C GLU A 116 7.98 7.62 -12.00
N CYS A 117 8.92 8.08 -11.16
CA CYS A 117 8.74 8.11 -9.71
C CYS A 117 7.61 9.08 -9.33
N ASP A 118 7.63 10.28 -9.90
CA ASP A 118 6.57 11.26 -9.70
C ASP A 118 5.23 10.81 -10.30
N THR A 119 5.26 10.11 -11.44
CA THR A 119 4.05 9.55 -12.08
C THR A 119 3.37 8.52 -11.18
N SER A 120 4.09 7.48 -10.75
CA SER A 120 3.57 6.45 -9.85
C SER A 120 3.06 7.03 -8.52
N PHE A 121 3.79 8.02 -7.97
CA PHE A 121 3.38 8.70 -6.75
C PHE A 121 2.07 9.49 -6.93
N LYS A 122 1.93 10.26 -8.02
CA LYS A 122 0.68 10.99 -8.32
C LYS A 122 -0.52 10.08 -8.48
N ILE A 123 -0.35 8.95 -9.19
CA ILE A 123 -1.40 7.92 -9.30
C ILE A 123 -1.81 7.44 -7.90
N THR A 124 -0.83 7.12 -7.04
CA THR A 124 -1.10 6.68 -5.66
C THR A 124 -1.84 7.74 -4.84
N MET A 125 -1.45 9.01 -4.97
CA MET A 125 -2.12 10.11 -4.26
C MET A 125 -3.54 10.36 -4.78
N CYS A 126 -3.75 10.29 -6.09
CA CYS A 126 -5.09 10.35 -6.68
C CYS A 126 -5.99 9.24 -6.11
N LEU A 127 -5.52 7.98 -6.11
CA LEU A 127 -6.29 6.85 -5.57
C LEU A 127 -6.58 6.99 -4.06
N LYS A 128 -5.65 7.57 -3.29
CA LYS A 128 -5.85 7.85 -1.86
C LYS A 128 -7.00 8.83 -1.61
N ASP A 129 -7.29 9.75 -2.51
CA ASP A 129 -8.38 10.71 -2.32
C ASP A 129 -9.77 10.07 -2.46
N PHE A 130 -9.87 8.94 -3.16
CA PHE A 130 -11.07 8.11 -3.22
C PHE A 130 -11.26 7.21 -1.99
N SER A 131 -10.19 6.90 -1.24
CA SER A 131 -10.28 6.08 -0.03
C SER A 131 -10.57 6.89 1.24
N LYS A 132 -10.57 8.23 1.15
CA LYS A 132 -11.07 9.09 2.22
C LYS A 132 -12.60 8.97 2.28
N PRO A 133 -13.20 8.85 3.47
CA PRO A 133 -14.66 8.81 3.57
C PRO A 133 -15.24 10.15 3.07
N GLN A 134 -15.81 10.15 1.86
CA GLN A 134 -16.57 11.29 1.33
C GLN A 134 -18.06 11.25 1.73
N HIS A 135 -18.40 10.43 2.72
CA HIS A 135 -19.74 10.38 3.30
C HIS A 135 -19.65 10.46 4.83
N ALA A 136 -19.67 11.69 5.34
CA ALA A 136 -20.25 12.04 6.63
C ALA A 136 -21.37 13.05 6.35
#